data_AF-A0A8H7AN72-F1
#
_entry.id   AF-A0A8H7AN72-F1
#
_cell.length_a   1.000
_cell.length_b   1.000
_cell.length_c   1.000
_cell.angle_alpha   90.00
_cell.angle_beta   90.00
_cell.angle_gamma   90.00
#
_symmetry.space_group_name_H-M   'P 1'
#
loop_
_entity.id
_entity.type
_entity.pdbx_description
1 polymer ?
#
loop_
_entity_poly.entity_id
_entity_poly.type
_entity_poly.pdbx_seq_one_letter_code
_entity_poly.pdbx_strand_id
1 'polypeptide(L)'
;MLDASSSRAKLINICQEHGSDIRDLINARGGLYGNALQAASMKGHDKIVQILVDAGADVNSQHERFGTPLWAASFKGYDKTVQILIDAGADANVQSEYRHSALRAASAGGHNKIVQILMEAGADINAQGALRVASAGVHDKTVQILIDAGADVWWHPSIQISQFGASD
;
A
#
# COMPACT_ATOMS: atom_id res chain seq x y z
N MET A 1 28.72 -22.58 -15.30
CA MET A 1 27.48 -22.43 -14.51
C MET A 1 27.71 -21.28 -13.54
N LEU A 2 27.09 -20.13 -13.79
CA LEU A 2 27.10 -18.99 -12.88
C LEU A 2 25.93 -19.20 -11.90
N ASP A 3 26.22 -19.29 -10.60
CA ASP A 3 25.16 -19.33 -9.58
C ASP A 3 24.47 -17.96 -9.49
N ALA A 4 23.15 -17.97 -9.27
CA ALA A 4 22.36 -16.75 -9.12
C ALA A 4 22.76 -15.95 -7.86
N SER A 5 23.50 -16.57 -6.95
CA SER A 5 24.04 -16.02 -5.70
C SER A 5 25.11 -14.94 -5.97
N SER A 6 25.98 -15.15 -6.96
CA SER A 6 27.10 -14.26 -7.27
C SER A 6 26.68 -12.96 -7.95
N SER A 7 25.58 -12.97 -8.73
CA SER A 7 25.05 -11.75 -9.38
C SER A 7 24.36 -10.83 -8.38
N ARG A 8 23.62 -11.42 -7.43
CA ARG A 8 22.96 -10.69 -6.33
C ARG A 8 24.00 -10.08 -5.37
N ALA A 9 25.05 -10.83 -5.04
CA ALA A 9 26.14 -10.34 -4.19
C ALA A 9 26.99 -9.25 -4.85
N LYS A 10 27.22 -9.32 -6.18
CA LYS A 10 27.95 -8.27 -6.93
C LYS A 10 27.22 -6.94 -6.97
N LEU A 11 25.89 -6.94 -7.13
CA LEU A 11 25.10 -5.71 -7.09
C LEU A 11 25.09 -5.09 -5.69
N ILE A 12 24.96 -5.90 -4.64
CA ILE A 12 25.02 -5.44 -3.24
C ILE A 12 26.38 -4.80 -2.90
N ASN A 13 27.50 -5.37 -3.38
CA ASN A 13 28.84 -4.79 -3.16
C ASN A 13 29.05 -3.47 -3.92
N ILE A 14 28.54 -3.33 -5.15
CA ILE A 14 28.61 -2.06 -5.90
C ILE A 14 27.82 -0.96 -5.17
N CYS A 15 26.69 -1.33 -4.53
CA CYS A 15 25.93 -0.43 -3.65
C CYS A 15 26.64 -0.10 -2.33
N GLN A 16 27.72 -0.78 -1.94
CA GLN A 16 28.49 -0.44 -0.72
C GLN A 16 29.66 0.51 -1.00
N GLU A 17 30.23 0.52 -2.22
CA GLU A 17 31.37 1.38 -2.58
C GLU A 17 30.95 2.79 -3.07
N HIS A 18 29.75 2.95 -3.65
CA HIS A 18 29.17 4.23 -4.12
C HIS A 18 27.79 4.54 -3.51
N GLY A 19 27.49 3.90 -2.37
CA GLY A 19 26.13 3.63 -1.89
C GLY A 19 25.23 4.79 -1.46
N SER A 20 25.79 5.92 -1.04
CA SER A 20 24.98 7.09 -0.65
C SER A 20 24.34 7.75 -1.86
N ASP A 21 25.09 7.94 -2.95
CA ASP A 21 24.62 8.67 -4.13
C ASP A 21 23.52 7.93 -4.91
N ILE A 22 23.62 6.60 -5.03
CA ILE A 22 22.64 5.80 -5.80
C ILE A 22 21.30 5.68 -5.06
N ARG A 23 21.33 5.50 -3.74
CA ARG A 23 20.10 5.44 -2.92
C ARG A 23 19.40 6.78 -2.84
N ASP A 24 20.15 7.87 -2.79
CA ASP A 24 19.59 9.22 -2.83
C ASP A 24 18.98 9.52 -4.21
N LEU A 25 19.57 8.99 -5.29
CA LEU A 25 19.02 9.13 -6.65
C LEU A 25 17.75 8.29 -6.87
N ILE A 26 17.68 7.06 -6.34
CA ILE A 26 16.52 6.18 -6.53
C ILE A 26 15.28 6.68 -5.76
N ASN A 27 15.53 7.32 -4.63
CA ASN A 27 14.51 7.96 -3.78
C ASN A 27 14.33 9.45 -4.09
N ALA A 28 15.06 9.97 -5.08
CA ALA A 28 15.00 11.39 -5.43
C ALA A 28 13.56 11.81 -5.71
N ARG A 29 13.15 12.86 -4.99
CA ARG A 29 11.84 13.48 -5.20
C ARG A 29 11.92 14.40 -6.42
N GLY A 30 11.11 14.14 -7.43
CA GLY A 30 11.05 14.93 -8.66
C GLY A 30 9.78 14.68 -9.49
N GLY A 31 9.25 15.75 -10.10
CA GLY A 31 8.09 15.71 -10.98
C GLY A 31 6.74 15.61 -10.25
N LEU A 32 5.69 15.26 -10.99
CA LEU A 32 4.34 15.21 -10.43
C LEU A 32 4.17 14.11 -9.38
N TYR A 33 4.75 12.92 -9.58
CA TYR A 33 4.42 11.72 -8.81
C TYR A 33 5.23 11.50 -7.53
N GLY A 34 6.16 12.40 -7.20
CA GLY A 34 7.06 12.25 -6.05
C GLY A 34 8.35 11.53 -6.43
N ASN A 35 8.38 10.19 -6.46
CA ASN A 35 9.57 9.41 -6.83
C ASN A 35 9.28 8.40 -7.96
N ALA A 36 10.33 7.76 -8.46
CA ALA A 36 10.23 6.79 -9.54
C ALA A 36 9.32 5.59 -9.18
N LEU A 37 9.37 5.13 -7.93
CA LEU A 37 8.57 3.99 -7.46
C LEU A 37 7.07 4.33 -7.42
N GLN A 38 6.70 5.53 -6.97
CA GLN A 38 5.33 6.02 -6.98
C GLN A 38 4.81 6.17 -8.41
N ALA A 39 5.62 6.71 -9.33
CA ALA A 39 5.25 6.83 -10.73
C ALA A 39 5.01 5.45 -11.38
N ALA A 40 5.93 4.50 -11.16
CA ALA A 40 5.81 3.13 -11.66
C ALA A 40 4.57 2.42 -11.08
N SER A 41 4.30 2.61 -9.79
CA SER A 41 3.14 2.02 -9.09
C SER A 41 1.82 2.61 -9.59
N MET A 42 1.77 3.92 -9.84
CA MET A 42 0.62 4.61 -10.41
C MET A 42 0.31 4.19 -11.86
N LYS A 43 1.28 3.60 -12.56
CA LYS A 43 1.13 3.11 -13.94
C LYS A 43 1.05 1.59 -14.05
N GLY A 44 1.17 0.86 -12.94
CA GLY A 44 1.11 -0.61 -12.91
C GLY A 44 2.28 -1.26 -13.64
N HIS A 45 3.45 -0.61 -13.65
CA HIS A 45 4.65 -1.14 -14.32
C HIS A 45 5.36 -2.15 -13.44
N ASP A 46 4.76 -3.33 -13.24
CA ASP A 46 5.21 -4.39 -12.32
C ASP A 46 6.72 -4.65 -12.38
N LYS A 47 7.27 -4.77 -13.60
CA LYS A 47 8.72 -5.01 -13.81
C LYS A 47 9.59 -3.87 -13.31
N ILE A 48 9.16 -2.62 -13.53
CA ILE A 48 9.90 -1.44 -13.08
C ILE A 48 9.80 -1.32 -11.56
N VAL A 49 8.63 -1.60 -10.99
CA VAL A 49 8.43 -1.64 -9.54
C VAL A 49 9.37 -2.65 -8.90
N GLN A 50 9.45 -3.88 -9.43
CA GLN A 50 10.38 -4.90 -8.93
C GLN A 50 11.84 -4.44 -8.99
N ILE A 51 12.28 -3.87 -10.12
CA ILE A 51 13.65 -3.37 -10.28
C ILE A 51 13.98 -2.29 -9.25
N LEU A 52 13.06 -1.35 -9.01
CA LEU A 52 13.27 -0.25 -8.06
C LEU A 52 13.31 -0.75 -6.61
N VAL A 53 12.42 -1.69 -6.26
CA VAL A 53 12.42 -2.37 -4.95
C VAL A 53 13.72 -3.12 -4.74
N ASP A 54 14.16 -3.93 -5.72
CA ASP A 54 15.40 -4.72 -5.63
C ASP A 54 16.65 -3.83 -5.50
N ALA A 55 16.59 -2.62 -6.05
CA ALA A 55 17.64 -1.61 -5.95
C ALA A 55 17.58 -0.79 -4.64
N GLY A 56 16.62 -1.06 -3.75
CA GLY A 56 16.53 -0.45 -2.42
C GLY A 56 15.76 0.86 -2.37
N ALA A 57 14.78 1.06 -3.27
CA ALA A 57 13.84 2.17 -3.15
C ALA A 57 13.02 2.08 -1.86
N ASP A 58 12.73 3.23 -1.25
CA ASP A 58 11.87 3.34 -0.08
C ASP A 58 10.41 3.09 -0.48
N VAL A 59 9.93 1.90 -0.15
CA VAL A 59 8.56 1.42 -0.42
C VAL A 59 7.48 2.19 0.36
N ASN A 60 7.86 2.87 1.43
CA ASN A 60 6.95 3.62 2.30
C ASN A 60 7.05 5.14 2.08
N SER A 61 7.89 5.59 1.14
CA SER A 61 8.04 7.01 0.81
C SER A 61 6.69 7.64 0.48
N GLN A 62 6.33 8.68 1.23
CA GLN A 62 5.12 9.44 1.02
C GLN A 62 5.37 10.64 0.11
N HIS A 63 4.40 10.94 -0.76
CA HIS A 63 4.30 12.22 -1.48
C HIS A 63 2.97 12.90 -1.12
N GLU A 64 3.02 14.21 -0.87
CA GLU A 64 1.89 14.99 -0.35
C GLU A 64 0.60 14.79 -1.15
N ARG A 65 0.70 14.74 -2.49
CA ARG A 65 -0.46 14.59 -3.38
C ARG A 65 -0.81 13.13 -3.71
N PHE A 66 0.17 12.23 -3.74
CA PHE A 66 0.02 10.91 -4.36
C PHE A 66 0.18 9.74 -3.38
N GLY A 67 0.31 10.02 -2.08
CA GLY A 67 0.38 9.00 -1.04
C GLY A 67 1.65 8.13 -1.15
N THR A 68 1.55 6.88 -0.69
CA THR A 68 2.60 5.86 -0.83
C THR A 68 2.52 5.16 -2.20
N PRO A 69 3.59 4.47 -2.64
CA PRO A 69 3.51 3.52 -3.76
C PRO A 69 2.34 2.54 -3.64
N LEU A 70 2.12 2.01 -2.42
CA LEU A 70 1.06 1.06 -2.12
C LEU A 70 -0.33 1.68 -2.30
N TRP A 71 -0.52 2.93 -1.86
CA TRP A 71 -1.75 3.68 -2.12
C TRP A 71 -2.00 3.86 -3.62
N ALA A 72 -0.97 4.26 -4.39
CA ALA A 72 -1.09 4.50 -5.82
C ALA A 72 -1.52 3.24 -6.60
N ALA A 73 -0.89 2.10 -6.32
CA ALA A 73 -1.24 0.82 -6.92
C ALA A 73 -2.65 0.37 -6.52
N SER A 74 -3.00 0.56 -5.23
CA SER A 74 -4.32 0.20 -4.69
C SER A 74 -5.45 1.02 -5.30
N PHE A 75 -5.24 2.32 -5.48
CA PHE A 75 -6.21 3.22 -6.12
C PHE A 75 -6.49 2.82 -7.58
N LYS A 76 -5.46 2.34 -8.29
CA LYS A 76 -5.56 1.97 -9.71
C LYS A 76 -5.98 0.54 -9.97
N GLY A 77 -6.05 -0.32 -8.95
CA GLY A 77 -6.48 -1.71 -9.14
C GLY A 77 -5.36 -2.64 -9.63
N TYR A 78 -4.09 -2.33 -9.36
CA TYR A 78 -2.96 -3.14 -9.82
C TYR A 78 -2.56 -4.21 -8.80
N ASP A 79 -3.29 -5.32 -8.77
CA ASP A 79 -3.09 -6.43 -7.81
C ASP A 79 -1.63 -6.92 -7.73
N LYS A 80 -0.97 -7.10 -8.88
CA LYS A 80 0.42 -7.59 -8.93
C LYS A 80 1.39 -6.59 -8.33
N THR A 81 1.23 -5.31 -8.68
CA THR A 81 2.04 -4.23 -8.11
C THR A 81 1.83 -4.15 -6.59
N VAL A 82 0.59 -4.26 -6.11
CA VAL A 82 0.30 -4.30 -4.67
C VAL A 82 1.03 -5.46 -3.98
N GLN A 83 0.96 -6.66 -4.55
CA GLN A 83 1.65 -7.82 -3.98
C GLN A 83 3.16 -7.60 -3.90
N ILE A 84 3.80 -7.09 -4.96
CA ILE A 84 5.24 -6.78 -4.98
C ILE A 84 5.60 -5.81 -3.84
N LEU A 85 4.79 -4.77 -3.63
CA LEU A 85 5.03 -3.77 -2.60
C LEU A 85 4.85 -4.34 -1.18
N ILE A 86 3.82 -5.17 -0.95
CA ILE A 86 3.62 -5.85 0.34
C ILE A 86 4.75 -6.84 0.63
N ASP A 87 5.15 -7.65 -0.36
CA ASP A 87 6.27 -8.59 -0.22
C ASP A 87 7.60 -7.87 0.06
N ALA A 88 7.72 -6.62 -0.39
CA ALA A 88 8.85 -5.73 -0.14
C ALA A 88 8.80 -5.02 1.23
N GLY A 89 7.78 -5.26 2.04
CA GLY A 89 7.63 -4.66 3.37
C GLY A 89 6.95 -3.29 3.38
N ALA A 90 6.11 -2.99 2.38
CA ALA A 90 5.27 -1.79 2.44
C ALA A 90 4.27 -1.90 3.61
N ASP A 91 4.18 -0.84 4.39
CA ASP A 91 3.26 -0.76 5.52
C ASP A 91 1.86 -0.40 5.02
N ALA A 92 0.93 -1.36 5.15
CA ALA A 92 -0.46 -1.25 4.75
C ALA A 92 -1.27 -0.25 5.59
N ASN A 93 -0.72 0.19 6.73
CA ASN A 93 -1.34 1.12 7.67
C ASN A 93 -0.86 2.56 7.54
N VAL A 94 0.05 2.84 6.60
CA VAL A 94 0.48 4.21 6.33
C VAL A 94 -0.73 5.06 5.92
N GLN A 95 -0.99 6.11 6.70
CA GLN A 95 -1.97 7.13 6.40
C GLN A 95 -1.27 8.46 6.12
N SER A 96 -1.62 9.12 5.02
CA SER A 96 -1.23 10.52 4.82
C SER A 96 -2.13 11.46 5.65
N GLU A 97 -1.71 12.72 5.80
CA GLU A 97 -2.51 13.79 6.42
C GLU A 97 -3.89 13.98 5.78
N TYR A 98 -4.05 13.59 4.51
CA TYR A 98 -5.32 13.61 3.78
C TYR A 98 -6.13 12.31 3.92
N ARG A 99 -5.78 11.45 4.88
CA ARG A 99 -6.33 10.11 5.09
C ARG A 99 -6.23 9.23 3.83
N HIS A 100 -5.12 9.36 3.10
CA HIS A 100 -4.78 8.43 2.03
C HIS A 100 -4.24 7.15 2.65
N SER A 101 -5.02 6.09 2.57
CA SER A 101 -4.63 4.75 2.99
C SER A 101 -4.92 3.75 1.87
N ALA A 102 -4.11 2.71 1.77
CA ALA A 102 -4.21 1.74 0.69
C ALA A 102 -5.58 1.04 0.68
N LEU A 103 -6.09 0.65 1.86
CA LEU A 103 -7.36 -0.05 1.98
C LEU A 103 -8.52 0.83 1.54
N ARG A 104 -8.50 2.11 1.93
CA ARG A 104 -9.52 3.09 1.52
C ARG A 104 -9.50 3.32 0.01
N ALA A 105 -8.31 3.38 -0.60
CA ALA A 105 -8.16 3.54 -2.04
C ALA A 105 -8.71 2.35 -2.82
N ALA A 106 -8.34 1.13 -2.41
CA ALA A 106 -8.87 -0.11 -2.97
C ALA A 106 -10.40 -0.19 -2.81
N SER A 107 -10.90 0.19 -1.64
CA SER A 107 -12.34 0.15 -1.32
C SER A 107 -13.15 1.16 -2.13
N ALA A 108 -12.64 2.37 -2.32
CA ALA A 108 -13.28 3.37 -3.17
C ALA A 108 -13.33 2.95 -4.66
N GLY A 109 -12.33 2.18 -5.10
CA GLY A 109 -12.26 1.62 -6.45
C GLY A 109 -13.01 0.29 -6.64
N GLY A 110 -13.52 -0.34 -5.58
CA GLY A 110 -14.15 -1.66 -5.65
C GLY A 110 -13.19 -2.81 -5.91
N HIS A 111 -11.89 -2.61 -5.63
CA HIS A 111 -10.82 -3.57 -5.94
C HIS A 111 -10.74 -4.68 -4.89
N ASN A 112 -11.74 -5.57 -4.92
CA ASN A 112 -11.95 -6.62 -3.91
C ASN A 112 -10.69 -7.46 -3.59
N LYS A 113 -9.92 -7.83 -4.62
CA LYS A 113 -8.71 -8.62 -4.43
C LYS A 113 -7.61 -7.85 -3.70
N ILE A 114 -7.46 -6.56 -3.99
CA ILE A 114 -6.53 -5.69 -3.27
C ILE A 114 -6.98 -5.51 -1.82
N VAL A 115 -8.29 -5.36 -1.58
CA VAL A 115 -8.83 -5.29 -0.22
C VAL A 115 -8.45 -6.53 0.59
N GLN A 116 -8.58 -7.72 0.00
CA GLN A 116 -8.15 -8.98 0.62
C GLN A 116 -6.64 -9.02 0.89
N ILE A 117 -5.81 -8.69 -0.10
CA ILE A 117 -4.34 -8.65 0.06
C ILE A 117 -3.93 -7.71 1.21
N LEU A 118 -4.54 -6.53 1.27
CA LEU A 118 -4.22 -5.54 2.31
C LEU A 118 -4.67 -6.00 3.71
N MET A 119 -5.81 -6.68 3.82
CA MET A 119 -6.26 -7.26 5.09
C MET A 119 -5.34 -8.40 5.54
N GLU A 120 -4.92 -9.27 4.62
CA GLU A 120 -3.94 -10.33 4.89
C GLU A 120 -2.58 -9.74 5.35
N ALA A 121 -2.23 -8.57 4.83
CA ALA A 121 -1.05 -7.80 5.25
C ALA A 121 -1.24 -7.02 6.58
N GLY A 122 -2.37 -7.18 7.27
CA GLY A 122 -2.63 -6.55 8.56
C GLY A 122 -3.10 -5.10 8.49
N ALA A 123 -3.72 -4.67 7.38
CA ALA A 123 -4.34 -3.35 7.30
C ALA A 123 -5.49 -3.21 8.31
N ASP A 124 -5.49 -2.13 9.08
CA ASP A 124 -6.55 -1.77 10.00
C ASP A 124 -7.81 -1.34 9.22
N ILE A 125 -8.83 -2.20 9.31
CA ILE A 125 -10.11 -2.09 8.63
C ILE A 125 -10.91 -0.88 9.14
N ASN A 126 -10.78 -0.55 10.41
CA ASN A 126 -11.60 0.46 11.10
C ASN A 126 -10.94 1.84 11.13
N ALA A 127 -9.61 1.92 11.21
CA ALA A 127 -8.90 3.20 11.20
C ALA A 127 -8.96 3.94 9.85
N GLN A 128 -9.35 3.27 8.77
CA GLN A 128 -9.18 3.77 7.41
C GLN A 128 -10.47 4.28 6.75
N GLY A 129 -11.63 4.14 7.40
CA GLY A 129 -12.92 4.55 6.84
C GLY A 129 -13.26 3.86 5.51
N ALA A 130 -12.71 2.65 5.32
CA ALA A 130 -12.82 1.84 4.10
C ALA A 130 -14.28 1.45 3.81
N LEU A 131 -15.03 1.04 4.84
CA LEU A 131 -16.43 0.66 4.72
C LEU A 131 -17.28 1.81 4.17
N ARG A 132 -17.15 3.01 4.74
CA ARG A 132 -17.90 4.20 4.30
C ARG A 132 -17.65 4.54 2.83
N VAL A 133 -16.41 4.43 2.36
CA VAL A 133 -16.10 4.72 0.94
C VAL A 133 -16.55 3.61 0.01
N ALA A 134 -16.50 2.35 0.43
CA ALA A 134 -17.04 1.23 -0.33
C ALA A 134 -18.56 1.38 -0.54
N SER A 135 -19.29 1.75 0.51
CA SER A 135 -20.73 2.01 0.46
C SER A 135 -21.07 3.20 -0.44
N ALA A 136 -20.28 4.29 -0.38
CA ALA A 136 -20.48 5.44 -1.24
C ALA A 136 -20.18 5.14 -2.73
N GLY A 137 -19.26 4.21 -3.00
CA GLY A 137 -18.92 3.74 -4.34
C GLY A 137 -19.89 2.71 -4.93
N VAL A 138 -20.91 2.29 -4.17
CA VAL A 138 -21.87 1.21 -4.54
C VAL A 138 -21.17 -0.12 -4.81
N HIS A 139 -20.11 -0.42 -4.04
CA HIS A 139 -19.32 -1.64 -4.19
C HIS A 139 -19.81 -2.73 -3.22
N ASP A 140 -20.98 -3.30 -3.49
CA ASP A 140 -21.67 -4.25 -2.60
C ASP A 140 -20.77 -5.42 -2.16
N LYS A 141 -19.98 -5.96 -3.08
CA LYS A 141 -19.05 -7.05 -2.78
C LYS A 141 -17.93 -6.61 -1.84
N THR A 142 -17.42 -5.38 -2.00
CA THR A 142 -16.39 -4.83 -1.11
C THR A 142 -16.97 -4.56 0.27
N VAL A 143 -18.19 -4.03 0.34
CA VAL A 143 -18.92 -3.84 1.60
C VAL A 143 -19.07 -5.17 2.34
N GLN A 144 -19.50 -6.22 1.64
CA GLN A 144 -19.64 -7.55 2.23
C GLN A 144 -18.29 -8.08 2.75
N ILE A 145 -17.22 -7.99 1.96
CA ILE A 145 -15.87 -8.41 2.39
C ILE A 145 -15.44 -7.69 3.66
N LEU A 146 -15.69 -6.38 3.75
CA LEU A 146 -15.31 -5.57 4.91
C LEU A 146 -16.16 -5.93 6.15
N ILE A 147 -17.47 -6.15 5.98
CA ILE A 147 -18.36 -6.57 7.08
C ILE A 147 -17.96 -7.96 7.59
N ASP A 148 -17.72 -8.91 6.69
CA ASP A 148 -17.27 -10.28 7.04
C ASP A 148 -15.95 -10.27 7.80
N ALA A 149 -15.12 -9.26 7.55
CA ALA A 149 -13.85 -9.04 8.21
C ALA A 149 -13.94 -8.30 9.56
N GLY A 150 -15.16 -7.95 10.00
CA GLY A 150 -15.38 -7.23 11.26
C GLY A 150 -15.23 -5.71 11.16
N ALA A 151 -15.46 -5.12 9.98
CA ALA A 151 -15.57 -3.66 9.87
C ALA A 151 -16.74 -3.14 10.70
N ASP A 152 -16.48 -2.15 11.56
CA ASP A 152 -17.48 -1.54 12.40
C ASP A 152 -18.48 -0.75 11.54
N VAL A 153 -19.68 -1.29 11.40
CA VAL A 153 -20.80 -0.64 10.69
C VAL A 153 -21.30 0.63 11.39
N TRP A 154 -20.96 0.78 12.69
CA TRP A 154 -21.39 1.89 13.55
C TRP A 154 -20.24 2.83 13.97
N TRP A 155 -19.12 2.89 13.22
CA TRP A 155 -17.99 3.74 13.61
C TRP A 155 -18.43 5.19 13.84
N HIS A 156 -18.57 5.57 15.10
CA HIS A 156 -18.83 6.92 15.56
C HIS A 156 -17.65 7.28 16.48
N PRO A 157 -16.88 8.33 16.19
CA PRO A 157 -15.67 8.68 16.95
C PRO A 157 -15.90 9.05 18.43
N SER A 158 -17.11 8.87 18.95
CA SER A 158 -17.55 9.31 20.29
C SER A 158 -18.18 8.21 21.13
N ILE A 159 -18.34 6.98 20.64
CA ILE A 159 -18.98 5.90 21.39
C ILE A 159 -17.91 4.92 21.88
N GLN A 160 -17.64 4.94 23.18
CA GLN A 160 -16.88 3.87 23.83
C GLN A 160 -17.75 2.62 23.96
N ILE A 161 -17.19 1.48 23.59
CA ILE A 161 -17.81 0.14 23.50
C ILE A 161 -18.28 -0.39 24.88
N SER A 162 -18.09 0.36 25.96
CA SER A 162 -18.46 -0.01 27.33
C SER A 162 -19.95 0.09 27.67
N GLN A 163 -20.84 0.46 26.73
CA GLN A 163 -22.28 0.56 26.99
C GLN A 163 -23.14 -0.59 26.45
N PHE A 164 -22.58 -1.53 25.69
CA PHE A 164 -23.30 -2.75 25.29
C PHE A 164 -22.76 -3.94 26.08
N GLY A 165 -22.98 -3.89 27.40
CA GLY A 165 -22.87 -5.07 28.25
C GLY A 165 -23.96 -6.06 27.89
N ALA A 166 -23.55 -7.32 27.74
CA ALA A 166 -24.41 -8.47 27.51
C ALA A 166 -25.66 -8.43 28.42
N SER A 167 -26.83 -8.53 27.80
CA SER A 167 -28.03 -8.99 28.48
C SER A 167 -28.30 -10.42 28.02
N ASP A 168 -28.28 -11.31 28.99
CA ASP A 168 -28.40 -12.79 28.95
C ASP A 168 -29.46 -13.35 28.00
#